data_AF-A0A938U823-F1
#
_entry.id   AF-A0A938U823-F1
#
_cell.length_a   1.000
_cell.length_b   1.000
_cell.length_c   1.000
_cell.angle_alpha   90.00
_cell.angle_beta   90.00
_cell.angle_gamma   90.00
#
_symmetry.space_group_name_H-M   'P 1'
#
loop_
_entity.id
_entity.type
_entity.pdbx_description
1 polymer ?
#
loop_
_entity_poly.entity_id
_entity_poly.type
_entity_poly.pdbx_seq_one_letter_code
_entity_poly.pdbx_strand_id
1 'polypeptide(L)'
;MKKRRLLNDRSLNPDLCRKYGEQFLAHGWWEDALEYFLKADYQPGLEQLLAHCLEEGDAYLLGRLGNQDPEIWRQVAVQAEQLGKLHFAAKAWQEAGDQDRAAALQRRLLEETGPP
;
A
#
# COMPACT_ATOMS: atom_id res chain seq x y z
N MET A 1 -27.33 19.25 -31.91
CA MET A 1 -27.86 18.05 -31.22
C MET A 1 -26.70 17.24 -30.64
N LYS A 2 -26.51 17.30 -29.31
CA LYS A 2 -25.24 17.11 -28.57
C LYS A 2 -25.15 15.81 -27.72
N LYS A 3 -25.90 14.74 -28.04
CA LYS A 3 -26.07 13.58 -27.12
C LYS A 3 -25.40 12.26 -27.52
N ARG A 4 -24.73 12.16 -28.68
CA ARG A 4 -24.21 10.87 -29.20
C ARG A 4 -22.68 10.67 -29.13
N ARG A 5 -21.92 11.63 -28.60
CA ARG A 5 -20.45 11.48 -28.37
C ARG A 5 -20.05 11.26 -26.92
N LEU A 6 -20.98 11.27 -25.97
CA LEU A 6 -20.66 11.05 -24.55
C LEU A 6 -20.54 9.56 -24.16
N LEU A 7 -20.96 8.65 -25.03
CA LEU A 7 -21.12 7.22 -24.70
C LEU A 7 -20.04 6.30 -25.29
N ASN A 8 -19.06 6.86 -26.02
CA ASN A 8 -17.97 6.08 -26.63
C ASN A 8 -16.67 6.08 -25.81
N ASP A 9 -16.57 6.88 -24.74
CA ASP A 9 -15.42 6.84 -23.84
C ASP A 9 -15.64 5.81 -22.73
N ARG A 10 -15.50 4.53 -23.12
CA ARG A 10 -15.11 3.46 -22.19
C ARG A 10 -13.62 3.53 -21.85
N SER A 11 -12.96 4.66 -22.09
CA SER A 11 -11.70 4.97 -21.41
C SER A 11 -12.08 5.47 -20.01
N LEU A 12 -11.59 4.80 -18.98
CA LEU A 12 -11.64 5.33 -17.61
C LEU A 12 -11.05 6.74 -17.65
N ASN A 13 -11.89 7.77 -17.55
CA ASN A 13 -11.43 9.15 -17.55
C ASN A 13 -10.46 9.33 -16.36
N PRO A 14 -9.17 9.60 -16.60
CA PRO A 14 -8.16 9.69 -15.54
C PRO A 14 -8.53 10.74 -14.49
N ASP A 15 -9.20 11.83 -14.89
CA ASP A 15 -9.69 12.85 -13.97
C ASP A 15 -10.81 12.35 -13.04
N LEU A 16 -11.68 11.46 -13.51
CA LEU A 16 -12.68 10.84 -12.65
C LEU A 16 -12.02 9.86 -11.68
N CYS A 17 -11.06 9.07 -12.15
CA CYS A 17 -10.31 8.16 -11.30
C CYS A 17 -9.56 8.92 -10.20
N ARG A 18 -8.86 10.02 -10.54
CA ARG A 18 -8.25 10.90 -9.52
C ARG A 18 -9.27 11.36 -8.48
N LYS A 19 -10.40 11.93 -8.90
CA LYS A 19 -11.43 12.46 -7.99
C LYS A 19 -12.03 11.39 -7.07
N TYR A 20 -12.21 10.17 -7.57
CA TYR A 20 -12.68 9.07 -6.74
C TYR A 20 -11.61 8.61 -5.77
N GLY A 21 -10.35 8.45 -6.24
CA GLY A 21 -9.24 8.11 -5.36
C GLY A 21 -9.04 9.12 -4.23
N GLU A 22 -9.12 10.42 -4.51
CA GLU A 22 -9.04 11.48 -3.49
C GLU A 22 -10.17 11.40 -2.46
N GLN A 23 -11.40 11.05 -2.89
CA GLN A 23 -12.53 10.85 -1.98
C GLN A 23 -12.31 9.62 -1.09
N PHE A 24 -11.86 8.50 -1.66
CA PHE A 24 -11.57 7.29 -0.89
C PHE A 24 -10.43 7.53 0.10
N LEU A 25 -9.40 8.27 -0.30
CA LEU A 25 -8.31 8.68 0.57
C LEU A 25 -8.82 9.49 1.77
N ALA A 26 -9.71 10.46 1.53
CA ALA A 26 -10.31 11.27 2.59
C ALA A 26 -11.19 10.46 3.57
N HIS A 27 -11.68 9.29 3.14
CA HIS A 27 -12.42 8.35 3.99
C HIS A 27 -11.53 7.29 4.66
N GLY A 28 -10.22 7.31 4.41
CA GLY A 28 -9.27 6.31 4.91
C GLY A 28 -9.38 4.96 4.20
N TRP A 29 -9.98 4.91 3.00
CA TRP A 29 -10.09 3.71 2.19
C TRP A 29 -8.89 3.61 1.24
N TRP A 30 -7.74 3.32 1.83
CA TRP A 30 -6.43 3.37 1.15
C TRP A 30 -6.32 2.39 -0.02
N GLU A 31 -6.87 1.18 0.12
CA GLU A 31 -6.86 0.15 -0.93
C GLU A 31 -7.70 0.56 -2.14
N ASP A 32 -8.92 1.05 -1.90
CA ASP A 32 -9.77 1.60 -2.97
C ASP A 32 -9.08 2.79 -3.64
N ALA A 33 -8.58 3.74 -2.85
CA ALA A 33 -7.88 4.93 -3.36
C ALA A 33 -6.71 4.55 -4.28
N LEU A 34 -5.93 3.54 -3.89
CA LEU A 34 -4.83 3.01 -4.67
C LEU A 34 -5.27 2.51 -6.05
N GLU A 35 -6.34 1.71 -6.13
CA GLU A 35 -6.82 1.20 -7.41
C GLU A 35 -7.16 2.32 -8.39
N TYR A 36 -7.78 3.40 -7.90
CA TYR A 36 -8.13 4.54 -8.73
C TYR A 36 -6.91 5.38 -9.09
N PHE A 37 -5.96 5.57 -8.18
CA PHE A 37 -4.72 6.31 -8.48
C PHE A 37 -3.83 5.58 -9.48
N LEU A 38 -3.70 4.26 -9.38
CA LEU A 38 -2.98 3.45 -10.37
C LEU A 38 -3.65 3.54 -11.75
N LYS A 39 -4.97 3.48 -11.82
CA LYS A 39 -5.73 3.65 -13.09
C LYS A 39 -5.59 5.06 -13.69
N ALA A 40 -5.41 6.07 -12.83
CA ALA A 40 -5.25 7.47 -13.24
C ALA A 40 -3.79 7.86 -13.54
N ASP A 41 -2.82 6.99 -13.25
CA ASP A 41 -1.39 7.34 -13.15
C ASP A 41 -1.14 8.59 -12.29
N TYR A 42 -1.93 8.74 -11.21
CA TYR A 42 -1.92 9.95 -10.39
C TYR A 42 -0.83 9.91 -9.32
N GLN A 43 0.38 10.32 -9.71
CA GLN A 43 1.58 10.31 -8.86
C GLN A 43 1.38 10.94 -7.47
N PRO A 44 0.76 12.13 -7.32
CA PRO A 44 0.59 12.74 -6.00
C PRO A 44 -0.29 11.92 -5.03
N GLY A 45 -1.21 11.11 -5.56
CA GLY A 45 -2.01 10.19 -4.75
C GLY A 45 -1.22 8.95 -4.35
N LEU A 46 -0.39 8.43 -5.25
CA LEU A 46 0.53 7.32 -4.96
C LEU A 46 1.59 7.73 -3.92
N GLU A 47 2.11 8.95 -3.99
CA GLU A 47 3.04 9.50 -3.00
C GLU A 47 2.40 9.61 -1.60
N GLN A 48 1.13 10.02 -1.52
CA GLN A 48 0.40 10.04 -0.24
C GLN A 48 0.18 8.64 0.34
N LEU A 49 -0.12 7.66 -0.51
CA LEU A 49 -0.24 6.26 -0.08
C LEU A 49 1.11 5.71 0.38
N LEU A 50 2.20 6.05 -0.31
CA LEU A 50 3.54 5.66 0.09
C LEU A 50 3.90 6.25 1.47
N ALA A 51 3.62 7.53 1.70
CA ALA A 51 3.81 8.18 2.99
C ALA A 51 3.00 7.46 4.09
N HIS A 52 1.74 7.14 3.82
CA HIS A 52 0.91 6.37 4.73
C HIS A 52 1.51 4.99 5.07
N CYS A 53 1.99 4.25 4.07
CA CYS A 53 2.67 2.96 4.30
C CYS A 53 3.89 3.12 5.20
N LEU A 54 4.67 4.19 5.01
CA LEU A 54 5.86 4.49 5.81
C LEU A 54 5.51 4.87 7.25
N GLU A 55 4.41 5.60 7.47
CA GLU A 55 3.96 6.03 8.80
C GLU A 55 3.31 4.88 9.59
N GLU A 56 2.45 4.10 8.93
CA GLU A 56 1.71 3.01 9.58
C GLU A 56 2.44 1.66 9.59
N GLY A 57 3.56 1.56 8.87
CA GLY A 57 4.23 0.29 8.65
C GLY A 57 3.38 -0.69 7.81
N ASP A 58 2.58 -0.19 6.86
CA ASP A 58 1.70 -1.04 6.04
C ASP A 58 2.44 -1.69 4.86
N ALA A 59 3.06 -2.83 5.15
CA ALA A 59 3.74 -3.65 4.16
C ALA A 59 2.83 -4.21 3.06
N TYR A 60 1.55 -4.44 3.33
CA TYR A 60 0.64 -5.01 2.34
C TYR A 60 0.23 -3.96 1.32
N LEU A 61 -0.15 -2.76 1.80
CA LEU A 61 -0.46 -1.63 0.93
C LEU A 61 0.78 -1.22 0.11
N LEU A 62 1.98 -1.24 0.70
CA LEU A 62 3.21 -0.98 -0.03
C LEU A 62 3.44 -1.97 -1.18
N GLY A 63 3.19 -3.26 -0.96
CA GLY A 63 3.31 -4.28 -2.01
C GLY A 63 2.30 -4.09 -3.13
N ARG A 64 1.15 -3.49 -2.81
CA ARG A 64 0.11 -3.15 -3.79
C ARG A 64 0.47 -1.91 -4.62
N LEU A 65 1.26 -0.98 -4.10
CA LEU A 65 1.80 0.18 -4.83
C LEU A 65 2.79 -0.24 -5.94
N GLY A 66 3.25 -1.49 -5.94
CA GLY A 66 4.13 -2.06 -6.95
C GLY A 66 5.56 -2.21 -6.46
N ASN A 67 6.52 -2.28 -7.38
CA ASN A 67 7.93 -2.41 -7.01
C ASN A 67 8.42 -1.13 -6.34
N GLN A 68 8.80 -1.26 -5.07
CA GLN A 68 9.44 -0.22 -4.29
C GLN A 68 10.90 -0.55 -4.08
N ASP A 69 11.70 0.49 -3.85
CA ASP A 69 13.11 0.30 -3.50
C ASP A 69 13.24 -0.52 -2.21
N PRO A 70 14.22 -1.44 -2.12
CA PRO A 70 14.45 -2.21 -0.90
C PRO A 70 14.59 -1.34 0.36
N GLU A 71 15.10 -0.11 0.26
CA GLU A 71 15.22 0.80 1.39
C GLU A 71 13.85 1.26 1.92
N ILE A 72 12.88 1.49 1.03
CA ILE A 72 11.51 1.84 1.42
C ILE A 72 10.88 0.67 2.20
N TRP A 73 11.11 -0.56 1.74
CA TRP A 73 10.68 -1.75 2.46
C TRP A 73 11.30 -1.84 3.85
N ARG A 74 12.59 -1.53 4.01
CA ARG A 74 13.23 -1.49 5.33
C ARG A 74 12.61 -0.45 6.25
N GLN A 75 12.29 0.74 5.74
CA GLN A 75 11.63 1.78 6.53
C GLN A 75 10.26 1.32 7.04
N VAL A 76 9.43 0.77 6.15
CA VAL A 76 8.12 0.18 6.53
C VAL A 76 8.30 -0.94 7.54
N ALA A 77 9.31 -1.80 7.36
CA ALA A 77 9.58 -2.91 8.27
C ALA A 77 9.92 -2.42 9.68
N VAL A 78 10.86 -1.47 9.78
CA VAL A 78 11.27 -0.85 11.06
C VAL A 78 10.08 -0.19 11.74
N GLN A 79 9.25 0.54 11.00
CA GLN A 79 8.06 1.19 11.56
C GLN A 79 7.04 0.16 12.06
N ALA A 80 6.76 -0.88 11.27
CA ALA A 80 5.86 -1.95 11.67
C ALA A 80 6.34 -2.69 12.92
N GLU A 81 7.65 -2.90 13.07
CA GLU A 81 8.23 -3.48 14.30
C GLU A 81 7.99 -2.59 15.52
N GLN A 82 8.22 -1.28 15.38
CA GLN A 82 8.01 -0.31 16.47
C GLN A 82 6.54 -0.26 16.90
N LEU A 83 5.61 -0.41 15.95
CA LEU A 83 4.18 -0.48 16.20
C LEU A 83 3.71 -1.86 16.71
N GLY A 84 4.61 -2.85 16.82
CA GLY A 84 4.26 -4.22 17.21
C GLY A 84 3.50 -5.02 16.14
N LYS A 85 3.40 -4.49 14.91
CA LYS A 85 2.75 -5.14 13.76
C LYS A 85 3.69 -6.18 13.14
N LEU A 86 4.07 -7.20 13.91
CA LEU A 86 5.13 -8.14 13.54
C LEU A 86 4.89 -8.88 12.20
N HIS A 87 3.62 -9.15 11.85
CA HIS A 87 3.26 -9.75 10.54
C HIS A 87 3.62 -8.82 9.37
N PHE A 88 3.33 -7.53 9.49
CA PHE A 88 3.66 -6.53 8.49
C PHE A 88 5.18 -6.33 8.41
N ALA A 89 5.84 -6.24 9.56
CA ALA A 89 7.29 -6.12 9.64
C ALA A 89 8.00 -7.29 8.96
N ALA A 90 7.60 -8.53 9.28
CA ALA A 90 8.19 -9.72 8.68
C ALA A 90 8.06 -9.70 7.15
N LYS A 91 6.86 -9.37 6.63
CA LYS A 91 6.64 -9.25 5.18
C LYS A 91 7.55 -8.18 4.57
N ALA A 92 7.63 -7.00 5.17
CA ALA A 92 8.46 -5.92 4.66
C ALA A 92 9.97 -6.27 4.67
N TRP A 93 10.46 -6.96 5.70
CA TRP A 93 11.85 -7.45 5.71
C TRP A 93 12.13 -8.48 4.62
N GLN A 94 11.16 -9.36 4.30
CA GLN A 94 11.31 -10.30 3.18
C GLN A 94 11.45 -9.57 1.85
N GLU A 95 10.59 -8.58 1.59
CA GLU A 95 10.63 -7.79 0.35
C GLU A 95 11.88 -6.90 0.28
N ALA A 96 12.40 -6.44 1.43
CA ALA A 96 13.68 -5.75 1.54
C ALA A 96 14.90 -6.67 1.30
N GLY A 97 14.71 -7.98 1.24
CA GLY A 97 15.77 -8.98 1.09
C GLY A 97 16.45 -9.42 2.38
N ASP A 98 16.01 -8.97 3.56
CA ASP A 98 16.56 -9.37 4.86
C ASP A 98 15.79 -10.58 5.42
N GLN A 99 16.12 -11.76 4.87
CA GLN A 99 15.46 -13.02 5.24
C GLN A 99 15.74 -13.41 6.70
N ASP A 100 16.89 -13.06 7.25
CA ASP A 100 17.25 -13.35 8.64
C ASP A 100 16.33 -12.60 9.62
N ARG A 101 16.12 -11.29 9.41
CA ARG A 101 15.17 -10.51 10.24
C ARG A 101 13.73 -10.99 10.07
N ALA A 102 13.32 -11.26 8.83
CA ALA A 102 11.99 -11.80 8.56
C ALA A 102 11.75 -13.12 9.31
N ALA A 103 12.70 -14.05 9.25
CA ALA A 103 12.60 -15.35 9.92
C ALA A 103 12.64 -15.23 11.45
N ALA A 104 13.35 -14.26 12.00
CA ALA A 104 13.35 -13.97 13.43
C ALA A 104 11.96 -13.48 13.91
N LEU A 105 11.33 -12.58 13.15
CA LEU A 105 10.00 -12.07 13.46
C LEU A 105 8.91 -13.13 13.31
N GLN A 106 9.00 -13.98 12.27
CA GLN A 106 8.09 -15.11 12.10
C GLN A 106 8.18 -16.11 13.26
N ARG A 107 9.38 -16.37 13.79
CA ARG A 107 9.55 -17.20 15.00
C ARG A 107 8.84 -16.59 16.20
N ARG A 108 9.03 -15.29 16.45
CA ARG A 108 8.35 -14.58 17.54
C ARG A 108 6.83 -14.64 17.42
N LEU A 109 6.31 -14.48 16.19
CA LEU A 109 4.87 -14.64 15.92
C LEU A 109 4.34 -16.02 16.26
N LEU A 110 5.08 -17.08 15.93
CA LEU A 110 4.73 -18.46 16.28
C LEU A 110 4.80 -18.71 17.79
N GLU A 111 5.73 -18.07 18.50
CA GLU A 111 5.85 -18.15 19.96
C GLU A 111 4.70 -17.41 20.68
N GLU A 112 4.27 -16.24 20.18
CA GLU A 112 3.15 -15.48 20.74
C GLU A 112 1.78 -16.11 20.44
N THR A 113 1.69 -16.91 19.37
CA THR A 113 0.49 -17.66 18.98
C THR A 113 0.51 -19.13 19.43
N GLY A 114 1.55 -19.54 20.18
CA GLY A 114 1.71 -20.89 20.73
C GLY A 114 0.57 -21.28 21.68
N PRO A 115 0.29 -22.60 21.85
CA PRO A 115 -0.96 -23.06 22.43
C PRO A 115 -1.13 -22.65 23.91
N PRO A 116 -2.39 -22.49 24.38
CA PRO A 116 -2.70 -22.18 25.78
C PRO A 116 -2.19 -23.23 26.77
#